data_AF-A0A223RRP5-F1
#
_entry.id   AF-A0A223RRP5-F1
#
_cell.length_a   1.000
_cell.length_b   1.000
_cell.length_c   1.000
_cell.angle_alpha   90.00
_cell.angle_beta   90.00
_cell.angle_gamma   90.00
#
_symmetry.space_group_name_H-M   'P 1'
#
loop_
_entity.id
_entity.type
_entity.pdbx_description
1 polymer ?
#
loop_
_entity_poly.entity_id
_entity_poly.type
_entity_poly.pdbx_seq_one_letter_code
_entity_poly.pdbx_strand_id
1 'polypeptide(L)'
;MRDQNIGLSQIDQHGEMASFAARWIGSRKKDVVFRSSFHDGKEEMLESLWNLHNEADALLSWNGAGFDTKHANTEFLLAGMSPPSPSKEIDLLKTARSRFNFLSNKLDYVAQQLGLSGKIVHEGFGLWLKIMEDDEKAWNKFKRYNIQDVHLLIDLYDLLLPWIDGHPNVNLYDGDGCPKCGSWNLQSRGYRTTGLGMYRRYHCQDCGAWSTSGKALNQADIREA
;
A
#
# COMPACT_ATOMS: atom_id res chain seq x y z
N MET A 1 1.35 -0.93 -18.23
CA MET A 1 1.84 -1.17 -19.60
C MET A 1 2.52 -2.53 -19.59
N ARG A 2 1.74 -3.61 -19.80
CA ARG A 2 2.24 -5.00 -19.92
C ARG A 2 1.41 -5.75 -20.98
N ASP A 3 1.06 -5.06 -22.07
CA ASP A 3 0.38 -5.64 -23.24
C ASP A 3 1.14 -5.26 -24.52
N GLN A 4 2.45 -5.46 -24.52
CA GLN A 4 3.18 -5.66 -25.76
C GLN A 4 3.98 -6.95 -25.59
N ASN A 5 3.66 -7.94 -26.42
CA ASN A 5 4.39 -9.20 -26.52
C ASN A 5 5.77 -8.91 -27.13
N ILE A 6 6.68 -8.42 -26.30
CA ILE A 6 8.10 -8.33 -26.64
C ILE A 6 8.65 -9.75 -26.52
N GLY A 7 9.20 -10.29 -27.62
CA GLY A 7 9.80 -11.63 -27.60
C GLY A 7 10.99 -11.65 -26.65
N LEU A 8 11.21 -12.77 -25.93
CA LEU A 8 12.30 -12.91 -24.96
C LEU A 8 13.69 -12.58 -25.55
N SER A 9 13.89 -12.80 -26.85
CA SER A 9 15.12 -12.48 -27.58
C SER A 9 15.34 -10.98 -27.85
N GLN A 10 14.37 -10.12 -27.51
CA GLN A 10 14.45 -8.66 -27.67
C GLN A 10 14.68 -7.95 -26.33
N ILE A 11 14.81 -8.69 -25.23
CA ILE A 11 15.13 -8.16 -23.91
C ILE A 11 16.65 -8.18 -23.76
N ASP A 12 17.31 -7.08 -24.09
CA ASP A 12 18.78 -6.97 -24.06
C ASP A 12 19.33 -6.98 -22.61
N GLN A 13 18.54 -6.48 -21.65
CA GLN A 13 18.79 -6.57 -20.22
C GLN A 13 17.46 -6.69 -19.45
N HIS A 14 17.43 -7.50 -18.39
CA HIS A 14 16.27 -7.52 -17.48
C HIS A 14 16.10 -6.13 -16.86
N GLY A 15 14.88 -5.60 -16.86
CA GLY A 15 14.60 -4.30 -16.24
C GLY A 15 14.87 -4.36 -14.74
N GLU A 16 15.86 -3.59 -14.28
CA GLU A 16 16.28 -3.55 -12.87
C GLU A 16 15.49 -2.53 -12.06
N MET A 17 15.47 -2.69 -10.73
CA MET A 17 14.96 -1.67 -9.82
C MET A 17 15.94 -0.49 -9.75
N ALA A 18 15.49 0.70 -10.17
CA ALA A 18 16.31 1.91 -10.12
C ALA A 18 16.33 2.57 -8.73
N SER A 19 15.18 2.56 -8.04
CA SER A 19 15.03 3.14 -6.69
C SER A 19 13.81 2.58 -5.98
N PHE A 20 13.70 2.86 -4.68
CA PHE A 20 12.45 2.76 -3.93
C PHE A 20 12.25 3.98 -3.03
N ALA A 21 10.99 4.23 -2.66
CA ALA A 21 10.63 5.08 -1.55
C ALA A 21 9.64 4.35 -0.62
N ALA A 22 9.79 4.53 0.68
CA ALA A 22 8.92 3.91 1.68
C ALA A 22 8.74 4.84 2.89
N ARG A 23 7.61 4.70 3.59
CA ARG A 23 7.33 5.44 4.81
C ARG A 23 6.43 4.62 5.73
N TRP A 24 6.75 4.60 7.02
CA TRP A 24 5.90 4.00 8.05
C TRP A 24 4.60 4.78 8.23
N ILE A 25 3.48 4.07 8.39
CA ILE A 25 2.20 4.69 8.77
C ILE A 25 2.36 5.34 10.15
N GLY A 26 1.84 6.56 10.29
CA GLY A 26 1.97 7.36 11.51
C GLY A 26 3.29 8.15 11.64
N SER A 27 4.30 7.92 10.78
CA SER A 27 5.53 8.72 10.79
C SER A 27 5.36 10.07 10.09
N ARG A 28 6.26 11.03 10.36
CA ARG A 28 6.20 12.36 9.76
C ARG A 28 6.55 12.26 8.28
N LYS A 29 6.01 13.16 7.45
CA LYS A 29 6.29 13.16 5.99
C LYS A 29 7.79 13.20 5.67
N LYS A 30 8.59 13.90 6.48
CA LYS A 30 10.05 13.98 6.33
C LYS A 30 10.80 12.68 6.63
N ASP A 31 10.16 11.72 7.31
CA ASP A 31 10.75 10.44 7.70
C ASP A 31 10.60 9.38 6.58
N VAL A 32 10.47 9.84 5.32
CA VAL A 32 10.46 8.98 4.14
C VAL A 32 11.86 8.43 3.89
N VAL A 33 11.96 7.13 3.66
CA VAL A 33 13.18 6.47 3.22
C VAL A 33 13.17 6.45 1.70
N PHE A 34 14.23 6.94 1.08
CA PHE A 34 14.46 6.81 -0.36
C PHE A 34 15.88 6.32 -0.57
N ARG A 35 16.05 5.30 -1.40
CA ARG A 35 17.35 4.80 -1.86
C ARG A 35 17.30 4.52 -3.36
N SER A 36 18.43 4.66 -4.03
CA SER A 36 18.56 4.33 -5.45
C SER A 36 19.93 3.74 -5.80
N SER A 37 19.99 3.02 -6.91
CA SER A 37 21.26 2.50 -7.45
C SER A 37 22.26 3.62 -7.75
N PHE A 38 21.78 4.79 -8.17
CA PHE A 38 22.62 5.97 -8.44
C PHE A 38 23.20 6.67 -7.21
N HIS A 39 22.40 6.90 -6.16
CA HIS A 39 22.85 7.68 -4.99
C HIS A 39 23.55 6.80 -3.94
N ASP A 40 23.12 5.56 -3.80
CA ASP A 40 23.53 4.66 -2.70
C ASP A 40 24.29 3.42 -3.20
N GLY A 41 24.14 3.08 -4.48
CA GLY A 41 24.58 1.79 -5.01
C GLY A 41 23.51 0.70 -4.83
N LYS A 42 23.56 -0.29 -5.73
CA LYS A 42 22.53 -1.33 -5.80
C LYS A 42 22.48 -2.21 -4.54
N GLU A 43 23.64 -2.57 -3.99
CA GLU A 43 23.74 -3.43 -2.80
C GLU A 43 23.12 -2.78 -1.56
N GLU A 44 23.53 -1.55 -1.21
CA GLU A 44 22.96 -0.80 -0.07
C GLU A 44 21.44 -0.57 -0.25
N MET A 45 21.02 -0.24 -1.48
CA MET A 45 19.60 -0.07 -1.79
C MET A 45 18.80 -1.36 -1.52
N LEU A 46 19.28 -2.51 -1.99
CA LEU A 46 18.57 -3.78 -1.79
C LEU A 46 18.60 -4.23 -0.33
N GLU A 47 19.72 -4.08 0.37
CA GLU A 47 19.82 -4.38 1.80
C GLU A 47 18.84 -3.52 2.62
N SER A 48 18.78 -2.21 2.33
CA SER A 48 17.83 -1.32 2.99
C SER A 48 16.38 -1.71 2.74
N LEU A 49 16.01 -2.09 1.51
CA LEU A 49 14.65 -2.52 1.19
C LEU A 49 14.31 -3.86 1.86
N TRP A 50 15.26 -4.80 1.85
CA TRP A 50 15.09 -6.11 2.47
C TRP A 50 14.88 -6.00 3.99
N ASN A 51 15.63 -5.13 4.66
CA ASN A 51 15.46 -4.86 6.09
C ASN A 51 14.08 -4.26 6.39
N LEU A 52 13.61 -3.31 5.59
CA LEU A 52 12.26 -2.75 5.73
C LEU A 52 11.17 -3.80 5.57
N HIS A 53 11.32 -4.70 4.59
CA HIS A 53 10.38 -5.82 4.43
C HIS A 53 10.39 -6.76 5.64
N ASN A 54 11.55 -7.00 6.26
CA ASN A 54 11.64 -7.87 7.43
C ASN A 54 10.97 -7.29 8.67
N GLU A 55 11.03 -5.97 8.82
CA GLU A 55 10.43 -5.24 9.94
C GLU A 55 8.92 -5.04 9.77
N ALA A 56 8.41 -4.99 8.54
CA ALA A 56 7.02 -4.64 8.28
C ALA A 56 6.03 -5.79 8.52
N ASP A 57 5.06 -5.59 9.42
CA ASP A 57 3.91 -6.49 9.57
C ASP A 57 3.01 -6.52 8.32
N ALA A 58 2.93 -5.37 7.64
CA ALA A 58 2.14 -5.19 6.43
C ALA A 58 2.79 -4.23 5.44
N LEU A 59 2.65 -4.53 4.15
CA LEU A 59 3.11 -3.71 3.03
C LEU A 59 1.92 -3.02 2.38
N LEU A 60 1.91 -1.70 2.43
CA LEU A 60 0.92 -0.87 1.75
C LEU A 60 1.43 -0.49 0.36
N SER A 61 0.62 -0.72 -0.67
CA SER A 61 1.01 -0.43 -2.05
C SER A 61 -0.17 -0.07 -2.96
N TRP A 62 0.14 0.50 -4.12
CA TRP A 62 -0.76 0.57 -5.25
C TRP A 62 -0.28 -0.43 -6.31
N ASN A 63 -0.84 -1.65 -6.33
CA ASN A 63 -0.42 -2.77 -7.19
C ASN A 63 0.87 -3.50 -6.75
N GLY A 64 1.29 -3.45 -5.49
CA GLY A 64 2.53 -4.09 -5.04
C GLY A 64 2.55 -5.60 -5.22
N ALA A 65 1.45 -6.28 -4.90
CA ALA A 65 1.32 -7.72 -5.15
C ALA A 65 1.43 -8.09 -6.64
N GLY A 66 1.12 -7.15 -7.55
CA GLY A 66 1.25 -7.32 -9.00
C GLY A 66 2.60 -6.85 -9.56
N PHE A 67 3.31 -6.00 -8.84
CA PHE A 67 4.49 -5.28 -9.31
C PHE A 67 5.58 -5.18 -8.24
N ASP A 68 5.49 -4.22 -7.30
CA ASP A 68 6.59 -3.84 -6.39
C ASP A 68 7.18 -5.03 -5.63
N THR A 69 6.35 -5.83 -4.97
CA THR A 69 6.80 -6.99 -4.19
C THR A 69 7.43 -8.06 -5.08
N LYS A 70 6.90 -8.27 -6.28
CA LYS A 70 7.49 -9.23 -7.23
C LYS A 70 8.82 -8.73 -7.78
N HIS A 71 8.92 -7.43 -8.03
CA HIS A 71 10.13 -6.79 -8.52
C HIS A 71 11.23 -6.85 -7.45
N ALA A 72 10.91 -6.46 -6.21
CA ALA A 72 11.80 -6.56 -5.06
C ALA A 72 12.28 -8.00 -4.84
N ASN A 73 11.37 -8.98 -4.82
CA ASN A 73 11.73 -10.39 -4.65
C ASN A 73 12.61 -10.93 -5.78
N THR A 74 12.44 -10.43 -7.01
CA THR A 74 13.32 -10.79 -8.13
C THR A 74 14.72 -10.23 -7.91
N GLU A 75 14.85 -8.97 -7.50
CA GLU A 75 16.14 -8.37 -7.19
C GLU A 75 16.83 -9.05 -6.00
N PHE A 76 16.10 -9.38 -4.94
CA PHE A 76 16.63 -10.12 -3.79
C PHE A 76 17.17 -11.49 -4.22
N LEU A 77 16.41 -12.23 -5.04
CA LEU A 77 16.84 -13.52 -5.57
C LEU A 77 18.10 -13.40 -6.42
N LEU A 78 18.17 -12.40 -7.31
CA LEU A 78 19.33 -12.17 -8.16
C LEU A 78 20.56 -11.71 -7.36
N ALA A 79 20.35 -11.02 -6.24
CA ALA A 79 21.40 -10.63 -5.30
C ALA A 79 21.81 -11.74 -4.32
N GLY A 80 21.23 -12.94 -4.42
CA GLY A 80 21.54 -14.07 -3.53
C GLY A 80 20.97 -13.94 -2.11
N MET A 81 20.02 -13.03 -1.90
CA MET A 81 19.34 -12.83 -0.61
C MET A 81 18.21 -13.86 -0.44
N SER A 82 17.96 -14.28 0.81
CA SER A 82 16.77 -15.08 1.13
C SER A 82 15.49 -14.23 0.99
N PRO A 83 14.31 -14.85 0.83
CA PRO A 83 13.06 -14.09 0.95
C PRO A 83 13.02 -13.36 2.31
N PRO A 84 12.51 -12.11 2.35
CA PRO A 84 12.30 -11.41 3.62
C PRO A 84 11.19 -12.08 4.44
N SER A 85 11.01 -11.64 5.69
CA SER A 85 9.93 -12.12 6.55
C SER A 85 8.55 -11.96 5.87
N PRO A 86 7.63 -12.94 6.05
CA PRO A 86 6.31 -12.84 5.46
C PRO A 86 5.49 -11.68 6.06
N SER A 87 4.97 -10.80 5.20
CA SER A 87 4.14 -9.65 5.59
C SER A 87 2.74 -9.71 4.96
N LYS A 88 1.79 -8.97 5.53
CA LYS A 88 0.45 -8.82 4.95
C LYS A 88 0.46 -7.78 3.84
N GLU A 89 -0.07 -8.13 2.67
CA GLU A 89 -0.21 -7.20 1.55
C GLU A 89 -1.51 -6.40 1.64
N ILE A 90 -1.39 -5.08 1.75
CA ILE A 90 -2.49 -4.11 1.64
C ILE A 90 -2.37 -3.42 0.27
N ASP A 91 -2.99 -4.03 -0.74
CA ASP A 91 -2.96 -3.54 -2.11
C ASP A 91 -4.22 -2.70 -2.41
N LEU A 92 -4.03 -1.37 -2.48
CA LEU A 92 -5.12 -0.43 -2.73
C LEU A 92 -5.68 -0.53 -4.15
N LEU A 93 -4.91 -0.99 -5.13
CA LEU A 93 -5.44 -1.20 -6.48
C LEU A 93 -6.47 -2.34 -6.49
N LYS A 94 -6.24 -3.41 -5.71
CA LYS A 94 -7.23 -4.48 -5.56
C LYS A 94 -8.52 -3.97 -4.92
N THR A 95 -8.39 -3.18 -3.85
CA THR A 95 -9.53 -2.53 -3.19
C THR A 95 -10.28 -1.63 -4.17
N ALA A 96 -9.56 -0.81 -4.94
CA ALA A 96 -10.16 0.10 -5.90
C ALA A 96 -10.99 -0.64 -6.96
N ARG A 97 -10.43 -1.73 -7.51
CA ARG A 97 -11.09 -2.57 -8.52
C ARG A 97 -12.27 -3.36 -7.99
N SER A 98 -12.24 -3.80 -6.74
CA SER A 98 -13.32 -4.62 -6.16
C SER A 98 -14.48 -3.76 -5.62
N ARG A 99 -14.22 -2.51 -5.25
CA ARG A 99 -15.19 -1.64 -4.57
C ARG A 99 -15.76 -0.54 -5.45
N PHE A 100 -15.05 -0.10 -6.50
CA PHE A 100 -15.45 1.06 -7.28
C PHE A 100 -15.38 0.83 -8.78
N ASN A 101 -16.07 1.70 -9.53
CA ASN A 101 -16.10 1.68 -10.99
C ASN A 101 -15.45 2.96 -11.56
N PHE A 102 -14.15 3.16 -11.29
CA PHE A 102 -13.40 4.26 -11.86
C PHE A 102 -13.12 4.03 -13.36
N LEU A 103 -13.14 5.09 -14.17
CA LEU A 103 -12.82 5.00 -15.61
C LEU A 103 -11.38 4.54 -15.87
N SER A 104 -10.47 4.82 -14.94
CA SER A 104 -9.10 4.32 -14.96
C SER A 104 -8.67 3.94 -13.55
N ASN A 105 -7.83 2.90 -13.46
CA ASN A 105 -7.24 2.46 -12.20
C ASN A 105 -5.78 2.91 -12.03
N LYS A 106 -5.35 3.93 -12.78
CA LYS A 106 -4.06 4.58 -12.56
C LYS A 106 -4.13 5.36 -11.24
N LEU A 107 -3.07 5.28 -10.44
CA LEU A 107 -2.96 5.95 -9.14
C LEU A 107 -3.35 7.43 -9.24
N ASP A 108 -2.71 8.17 -10.14
CA ASP A 108 -2.97 9.59 -10.39
C ASP A 108 -4.44 9.89 -10.76
N TYR A 109 -5.05 9.05 -11.61
CA TYR A 109 -6.46 9.22 -11.97
C TYR A 109 -7.37 9.06 -10.74
N VAL A 110 -7.18 8.00 -9.95
CA VAL A 110 -8.01 7.74 -8.76
C VAL A 110 -7.80 8.83 -7.71
N ALA A 111 -6.56 9.23 -7.47
CA ALA A 111 -6.20 10.33 -6.59
C ALA A 111 -6.91 11.64 -6.97
N GLN A 112 -6.90 11.99 -8.25
CA GLN A 112 -7.59 13.19 -8.75
C GLN A 112 -9.10 13.12 -8.53
N GLN A 113 -9.73 11.97 -8.81
CA GLN A 113 -11.17 11.79 -8.57
C GLN A 113 -11.55 11.90 -7.09
N LEU A 114 -10.64 11.56 -6.19
CA LEU A 114 -10.82 11.67 -4.74
C LEU A 114 -10.34 13.01 -4.15
N GLY A 115 -9.95 13.98 -4.99
CA GLY A 115 -9.59 15.33 -4.57
C GLY A 115 -8.19 15.46 -3.95
N LEU A 116 -7.33 14.45 -4.08
CA LEU A 116 -5.98 14.42 -3.49
C LEU A 116 -4.89 15.03 -4.37
N SER A 117 -5.24 15.69 -5.47
CA SER A 117 -4.26 16.09 -6.49
C SER A 117 -3.29 17.17 -6.00
N GLY A 118 -2.01 16.79 -5.87
CA GLY A 118 -0.86 17.67 -5.74
C GLY A 118 -0.09 17.77 -7.07
N LYS A 119 0.07 18.99 -7.57
CA LYS A 119 0.68 19.33 -8.86
C LYS A 119 2.12 18.82 -9.01
N ILE A 120 2.36 17.65 -9.61
CA ILE A 120 3.55 17.45 -10.46
C ILE A 120 3.16 16.55 -11.64
N VAL A 121 3.18 17.12 -12.85
CA VAL A 121 3.02 16.36 -14.09
C VAL A 121 4.24 15.46 -14.27
N HIS A 122 4.06 14.15 -14.38
CA HIS A 122 5.14 13.25 -14.75
C HIS A 122 5.58 13.53 -16.20
N GLU A 123 6.87 13.81 -16.43
CA GLU A 123 7.44 14.00 -17.77
C GLU A 123 7.48 12.70 -18.61
N GLY A 124 6.93 11.60 -18.09
CA GLY A 124 6.79 10.34 -18.81
C GLY A 124 8.14 9.70 -19.17
N PHE A 125 8.18 9.06 -20.34
CA PHE A 125 9.34 8.30 -20.83
C PHE A 125 10.61 9.15 -20.99
N GLY A 126 10.48 10.45 -21.26
CA GLY A 126 11.65 11.33 -21.43
C GLY A 126 12.47 11.53 -20.16
N LEU A 127 11.86 11.38 -18.97
CA LEU A 127 12.61 11.39 -17.71
C LEU A 127 13.48 10.14 -17.56
N TRP A 128 12.96 8.97 -17.98
CA TRP A 128 13.66 7.70 -17.88
C TRP A 128 14.93 7.65 -18.72
N LEU A 129 14.89 8.19 -19.95
CA LEU A 129 16.09 8.27 -20.79
C LEU A 129 17.22 9.05 -20.11
N LYS A 130 16.89 10.18 -19.47
CA LYS A 130 17.88 11.00 -18.76
C LYS A 130 18.42 10.32 -17.50
N ILE A 131 17.59 9.52 -16.82
CA ILE A 131 18.03 8.70 -15.68
C ILE A 131 19.04 7.65 -16.15
N MET A 132 18.81 7.03 -17.31
CA MET A 132 19.76 6.06 -17.91
C MET A 132 21.07 6.70 -18.39
N GLU A 133 21.09 8.02 -18.60
CA GLU A 133 22.27 8.81 -18.91
C GLU A 133 22.96 9.38 -17.65
N ASP A 134 22.56 8.94 -16.45
CA ASP A 134 23.09 9.39 -15.17
C ASP A 134 22.96 10.92 -14.94
N ASP A 135 21.94 11.55 -15.53
CA ASP A 135 21.66 12.97 -15.30
C ASP A 135 21.19 13.21 -13.86
N GLU A 136 22.02 13.88 -13.07
CA GLU A 136 21.76 14.16 -11.65
C GLU A 136 20.47 14.96 -11.42
N LYS A 137 20.10 15.88 -12.34
CA LYS A 137 18.85 16.66 -12.21
C LYS A 137 17.63 15.78 -12.45
N ALA A 138 17.71 14.85 -13.38
CA ALA A 138 16.69 13.85 -13.65
C ALA A 138 16.52 12.92 -12.46
N TRP A 139 17.60 12.42 -11.86
CA TRP A 139 17.59 11.62 -10.64
C TRP A 139 16.96 12.35 -9.44
N ASN A 140 17.33 13.63 -9.23
CA ASN A 140 16.72 14.46 -8.20
C ASN A 140 15.22 14.71 -8.44
N LYS A 141 14.80 14.78 -9.71
CA LYS A 141 13.38 14.86 -10.06
C LYS A 141 12.66 13.54 -9.84
N PHE A 142 13.30 12.43 -10.18
CA PHE A 142 12.79 11.07 -9.98
C PHE A 142 12.57 10.75 -8.50
N LYS A 143 13.54 11.09 -7.65
CA LYS A 143 13.42 11.02 -6.18
C LYS A 143 12.19 11.75 -5.66
N ARG A 144 11.95 12.97 -6.13
CA ARG A 144 10.76 13.77 -5.73
C ARG A 144 9.46 13.09 -6.13
N TYR A 145 9.38 12.49 -7.32
CA TYR A 145 8.20 11.73 -7.73
C TYR A 145 7.95 10.51 -6.84
N ASN A 146 8.98 9.71 -6.58
CA ASN A 146 8.87 8.51 -5.73
C ASN A 146 8.37 8.88 -4.33
N ILE A 147 8.92 9.92 -3.72
CA ILE A 147 8.50 10.41 -2.40
C ILE A 147 7.07 10.94 -2.43
N GLN A 148 6.69 11.69 -3.47
CA GLN A 148 5.34 12.21 -3.62
C GLN A 148 4.32 11.08 -3.74
N ASP A 149 4.61 10.03 -4.51
CA ASP A 149 3.73 8.89 -4.68
C ASP A 149 3.51 8.15 -3.35
N VAL A 150 4.54 8.03 -2.50
CA VAL A 150 4.40 7.47 -1.14
C VAL A 150 3.48 8.34 -0.26
N HIS A 151 3.57 9.67 -0.34
CA HIS A 151 2.67 10.54 0.40
C HIS A 151 1.22 10.40 -0.09
N LEU A 152 1.03 10.41 -1.41
CA LEU A 152 -0.27 10.24 -2.03
C LEU A 152 -0.88 8.88 -1.70
N LEU A 153 -0.08 7.83 -1.67
CA LEU A 153 -0.50 6.48 -1.31
C LEU A 153 -1.07 6.42 0.11
N ILE A 154 -0.44 7.13 1.05
CA ILE A 154 -0.90 7.17 2.44
C ILE A 154 -2.18 8.00 2.57
N ASP A 155 -2.26 9.14 1.89
CA ASP A 155 -3.49 9.94 1.87
C ASP A 155 -4.67 9.14 1.25
N LEU A 156 -4.40 8.33 0.23
CA LEU A 156 -5.37 7.39 -0.36
C LEU A 156 -5.74 6.25 0.60
N TYR A 157 -4.77 5.69 1.31
CA TYR A 157 -5.00 4.64 2.28
C TYR A 157 -5.99 5.09 3.36
N ASP A 158 -5.85 6.31 3.88
CA ASP A 158 -6.76 6.84 4.89
C ASP A 158 -8.20 6.94 4.37
N LEU A 159 -8.40 7.41 3.14
CA LEU A 159 -9.72 7.46 2.50
C LEU A 159 -10.31 6.08 2.21
N LEU A 160 -9.45 5.14 1.80
CA LEU A 160 -9.87 3.80 1.37
C LEU A 160 -9.96 2.80 2.52
N LEU A 161 -9.39 3.10 3.69
CA LEU A 161 -9.33 2.22 4.86
C LEU A 161 -10.65 1.48 5.16
N PRO A 162 -11.83 2.13 5.25
CA PRO A 162 -13.09 1.44 5.53
C PRO A 162 -13.49 0.43 4.45
N TRP A 163 -12.98 0.58 3.22
CA TRP A 163 -13.31 -0.23 2.05
C TRP A 163 -12.40 -1.45 1.85
N ILE A 164 -11.23 -1.48 2.52
CA ILE A 164 -10.23 -2.55 2.37
C ILE A 164 -10.76 -3.86 2.96
N ASP A 165 -10.88 -4.91 2.16
CA ASP A 165 -11.21 -6.24 2.69
C ASP A 165 -9.98 -6.93 3.25
N GLY A 166 -10.14 -7.63 4.38
CA GLY A 166 -9.03 -8.38 4.99
C GLY A 166 -7.89 -7.51 5.51
N HIS A 167 -8.15 -6.24 5.82
CA HIS A 167 -7.19 -5.36 6.48
C HIS A 167 -6.71 -6.00 7.80
N PRO A 168 -5.39 -5.96 8.12
CA PRO A 168 -4.86 -6.52 9.36
C PRO A 168 -5.57 -5.95 10.57
N ASN A 169 -6.05 -6.84 11.45
CA ASN A 169 -6.76 -6.41 12.65
C ASN A 169 -5.78 -5.74 13.61
N VAL A 170 -5.81 -4.40 13.68
CA VAL A 170 -4.90 -3.63 14.54
C VAL A 170 -5.09 -3.94 16.02
N ASN A 171 -6.28 -4.43 16.39
CA ASN A 171 -6.58 -4.82 17.76
C ASN A 171 -5.72 -6.00 18.26
N LEU A 172 -5.11 -6.77 17.36
CA LEU A 172 -4.19 -7.85 17.74
C LEU A 172 -2.88 -7.33 18.34
N TYR A 173 -2.57 -6.05 18.15
CA TYR A 173 -1.33 -5.41 18.59
C TYR A 173 -1.59 -4.30 19.59
N ASP A 174 -2.65 -3.50 19.37
CA ASP A 174 -2.89 -2.25 20.10
C ASP A 174 -4.05 -2.31 21.12
N GLY A 175 -4.71 -3.47 21.26
CA GLY A 175 -5.82 -3.68 22.21
C GLY A 175 -7.20 -3.59 21.57
N ASP A 176 -8.24 -3.19 22.31
CA ASP A 176 -9.62 -3.20 21.79
C ASP A 176 -9.98 -1.91 21.03
N GLY A 177 -10.96 -1.99 20.11
CA GLY A 177 -11.40 -0.84 19.32
C GLY A 177 -11.87 -1.20 17.91
N CYS A 178 -11.86 -0.22 17.00
CA CYS A 178 -12.10 -0.45 15.58
C CYS A 178 -10.97 -1.33 15.02
N PRO A 179 -11.28 -2.50 14.42
CA PRO A 179 -10.24 -3.43 13.95
C PRO A 179 -9.37 -2.89 12.82
N LYS A 180 -9.70 -1.73 12.22
CA LYS A 180 -8.92 -1.12 11.14
C LYS A 180 -8.04 0.04 11.57
N CYS A 181 -8.51 0.87 12.51
CA CYS A 181 -7.83 2.10 12.90
C CYS A 181 -7.56 2.21 14.41
N GLY A 182 -8.03 1.25 15.21
CA GLY A 182 -7.84 1.23 16.66
C GLY A 182 -8.75 2.20 17.43
N SER A 183 -9.54 3.03 16.74
CA SER A 183 -10.43 3.99 17.40
C SER A 183 -11.50 3.33 18.26
N TRP A 184 -11.71 3.90 19.44
CA TRP A 184 -12.81 3.57 20.36
C TRP A 184 -14.12 4.27 20.03
N ASN A 185 -14.13 5.18 19.04
CA ASN A 185 -15.30 5.93 18.60
C ASN A 185 -16.23 5.04 17.75
N LEU A 186 -16.78 4.02 18.39
CA LEU A 186 -17.64 3.01 17.80
C LEU A 186 -19.10 3.25 18.18
N GLN A 187 -19.97 3.31 17.18
CA GLN A 187 -21.40 3.33 17.39
C GLN A 187 -22.00 1.95 17.09
N SER A 188 -22.70 1.37 18.06
CA SER A 188 -23.52 0.17 17.83
C SER A 188 -24.66 0.49 16.87
N ARG A 189 -24.78 -0.28 15.77
CA ARG A 189 -25.78 -0.07 14.71
C ARG A 189 -26.41 -1.39 14.27
N GLY A 190 -27.32 -1.89 15.10
CA GLY A 190 -28.09 -3.11 14.85
C GLY A 190 -27.22 -4.36 14.81
N TYR A 191 -27.67 -5.36 14.05
CA TYR A 191 -27.12 -6.71 14.11
C TYR A 191 -26.77 -7.26 12.73
N ARG A 192 -25.77 -8.16 12.69
CA ARG A 192 -25.46 -9.02 11.55
C ARG A 192 -25.83 -10.45 11.94
N THR A 193 -26.70 -11.07 11.16
CA THR A 193 -27.07 -12.48 11.35
C THR A 193 -26.32 -13.34 10.35
N THR A 194 -25.76 -14.45 10.83
CA THR A 194 -25.16 -15.51 10.02
C THR A 194 -25.81 -16.84 10.39
N GLY A 195 -25.50 -17.92 9.66
CA GLY A 195 -25.97 -19.26 10.04
C GLY A 195 -25.47 -19.73 11.41
N LEU A 196 -24.42 -19.09 11.98
CA LEU A 196 -23.83 -19.45 13.27
C LEU A 196 -24.37 -18.62 14.44
N GLY A 197 -25.03 -17.49 14.18
CA GLY A 197 -25.56 -16.64 15.24
C GLY A 197 -25.77 -15.20 14.84
N MET A 198 -26.11 -14.38 15.82
CA MET A 198 -26.33 -12.94 15.66
C MET A 198 -25.19 -12.16 16.34
N TYR A 199 -24.67 -11.15 15.66
CA TYR A 199 -23.52 -10.36 16.12
C TYR A 199 -23.89 -8.89 16.14
N ARG A 200 -23.42 -8.15 17.14
CA ARG A 200 -23.62 -6.68 17.20
C ARG A 200 -22.77 -6.04 16.10
N ARG A 201 -23.34 -5.12 15.32
CA ARG A 201 -22.59 -4.33 14.33
C ARG A 201 -22.14 -3.03 14.93
N TYR A 202 -20.93 -2.62 14.59
CA TYR A 202 -20.37 -1.33 14.95
C TYR A 202 -20.01 -0.54 13.68
N HIS A 203 -20.23 0.76 13.73
CA HIS A 203 -19.71 1.72 12.76
C HIS A 203 -18.74 2.66 13.46
N CYS A 204 -17.49 2.66 13.01
CA CYS A 204 -16.48 3.58 13.49
C CYS A 204 -16.76 4.98 12.96
N GLN A 205 -16.83 5.97 13.85
CA GLN A 205 -17.10 7.35 13.47
C GLN A 205 -15.84 8.11 13.03
N ASP A 206 -14.65 7.55 13.24
CA ASP A 206 -13.39 8.17 12.81
C ASP A 206 -12.99 7.73 11.40
N CYS A 207 -12.93 6.41 11.12
CA CYS A 207 -12.57 5.89 9.80
C CYS A 207 -13.74 5.42 8.94
N GLY A 208 -14.99 5.44 9.45
CA GLY A 208 -16.18 4.99 8.71
C GLY A 208 -16.30 3.47 8.52
N ALA A 209 -15.43 2.69 9.14
CA ALA A 209 -15.43 1.25 8.97
C ALA A 209 -16.57 0.56 9.70
N TRP A 210 -17.08 -0.50 9.09
CA TRP A 210 -17.99 -1.45 9.74
C TRP A 210 -17.22 -2.61 10.36
N SER A 211 -17.61 -3.02 11.55
CA SER A 211 -17.12 -4.22 12.23
C SER A 211 -18.25 -4.93 12.98
N THR A 212 -17.97 -6.11 13.55
CA THR A 212 -18.91 -6.85 14.38
C THR A 212 -18.28 -7.26 15.71
N SER A 213 -19.11 -7.57 16.71
CA SER A 213 -18.65 -8.22 17.94
C SER A 213 -17.92 -9.53 17.63
N GLY A 214 -16.86 -9.82 18.37
CA GLY A 214 -16.11 -11.08 18.22
C GLY A 214 -16.89 -12.31 18.71
N LYS A 215 -17.88 -12.10 19.59
CA LYS A 215 -18.77 -13.14 20.11
C LYS A 215 -20.18 -12.97 19.57
N ALA A 216 -20.83 -14.11 19.32
CA ALA A 216 -22.25 -14.15 19.03
C ALA A 216 -23.03 -13.74 20.28
N LEU A 217 -24.12 -13.01 20.07
CA LEU A 217 -25.04 -12.57 21.10
C LEU A 217 -25.96 -13.74 21.49
N ASN A 218 -26.15 -13.91 22.79
CA ASN A 218 -27.19 -14.78 23.33
C ASN A 218 -28.52 -14.00 23.49
N GLN A 219 -29.59 -14.69 23.89
CA GLN A 219 -30.92 -14.09 24.02
C GLN A 219 -31.01 -12.98 25.09
N ALA A 220 -30.14 -12.98 26.10
CA ALA A 220 -30.07 -11.94 27.12
C ALA A 220 -29.39 -10.67 26.57
N ASP A 221 -28.28 -10.81 25.83
CA ASP A 221 -27.52 -9.68 25.25
C ASP A 221 -28.33 -8.85 24.22
N ILE A 222 -29.40 -9.44 23.69
CA ILE A 222 -30.31 -8.81 22.72
C ILE A 222 -31.35 -7.94 23.42
N ARG A 223 -31.74 -8.29 24.66
CA ARG A 223 -32.82 -7.62 25.40
C ARG A 223 -32.36 -6.34 26.12
N GLU A 224 -31.07 -6.18 26.35
CA GLU A 224 -30.47 -5.02 27.04
C GLU A 224 -30.00 -3.90 26.09
N ALA A 225 -30.46 -3.90 24.83
CA ALA A 225 -29.97 -3.03 23.76
C ALA A 225 -30.99 -1.99 23.28
#